data_AF-R7Q1C5-F1
#
_entry.id   AF-R7Q1C5-F1
#
_cell.length_a   1.000
_cell.length_b   1.000
_cell.length_c   1.000
_cell.angle_alpha   90.00
_cell.angle_beta   90.00
_cell.angle_gamma   90.00
#
_symmetry.space_group_name_H-M   'P 1'
#
loop_
_entity.id
_entity.type
_entity.pdbx_description
1 polymer ?
#
loop_
_entity_poly.entity_id
_entity_poly.type
_entity_poly.pdbx_seq_one_letter_code
_entity_poly.pdbx_strand_id
1 'polypeptide(L)'
;MIACVTVEVAMVVSPVLRYKPQELHLFRFIRDPGSRKSKLYRDHYNEVVRKVSASLPQCRIIEHSSIEITLESYVRADPRKLKTATNSVDDTLFG
;
A
#
# COMPACT_ATOMS: atom_id res chain seq x y z
N MET A 1 -11.75 -7.03 4.31
CA MET A 1 -10.36 -6.80 4.76
C MET A 1 -9.96 -5.37 4.40
N ILE A 2 -9.17 -4.71 5.23
CA ILE A 2 -8.63 -3.37 4.97
C ILE A 2 -7.11 -3.47 4.87
N ALA A 3 -6.52 -2.89 3.83
CA ALA A 3 -5.07 -2.84 3.66
C ALA A 3 -4.62 -1.51 3.05
N CYS A 4 -3.44 -1.06 3.47
CA CYS A 4 -2.74 0.07 2.85
C CYS A 4 -1.54 -0.47 2.08
N VAL A 5 -1.42 -0.09 0.80
CA VAL A 5 -0.31 -0.52 -0.05
C VAL A 5 0.83 0.48 0.07
N THR A 6 1.99 0.00 0.53
CA THR A 6 3.25 0.73 0.56
C THR A 6 4.18 0.19 -0.53
N VAL A 7 5.35 -0.38 -0.20
CA VAL A 7 6.32 -0.95 -1.14
C VAL A 7 6.27 -2.49 -1.20
N GLU A 8 5.83 -3.15 -0.12
CA GLU A 8 5.83 -4.60 -0.02
C GLU A 8 4.50 -5.21 -0.50
N VAL A 9 4.34 -5.39 -1.81
CA VAL A 9 3.15 -6.02 -2.43
C VAL A 9 2.77 -7.35 -1.75
N ALA A 10 3.76 -8.17 -1.40
CA ALA A 10 3.55 -9.48 -0.79
C ALA A 10 2.84 -9.42 0.57
N MET A 11 3.04 -8.34 1.33
CA MET A 11 2.40 -8.11 2.64
C MET A 11 0.89 -7.86 2.52
N VAL A 12 0.40 -7.53 1.33
CA VAL A 12 -1.04 -7.39 1.05
C VAL A 12 -1.58 -8.62 0.32
N VAL A 13 -0.90 -9.09 -0.72
CA VAL A 13 -1.39 -10.20 -1.55
C VAL A 13 -1.48 -11.50 -0.75
N SER A 14 -0.44 -11.86 0.00
CA SER A 14 -0.39 -13.14 0.73
C SER A 14 -1.56 -13.31 1.72
N PRO A 15 -1.87 -12.34 2.60
CA PRO A 15 -3.02 -12.48 3.49
C PRO A 15 -4.35 -12.45 2.73
N VAL A 16 -4.49 -11.67 1.65
CA VAL A 16 -5.73 -11.68 0.84
C VAL A 16 -5.98 -13.07 0.24
N LEU A 17 -4.97 -13.71 -0.34
CA LEU A 17 -5.12 -15.04 -0.93
C LEU A 17 -5.34 -16.13 0.12
N ARG A 18 -4.76 -15.97 1.32
CA ARG A 18 -4.93 -16.89 2.44
C ARG A 18 -6.33 -16.82 3.03
N TYR A 19 -6.83 -15.62 3.32
CA TYR A 19 -8.09 -15.42 4.01
C TYR A 19 -9.30 -15.30 3.07
N LYS A 20 -9.06 -15.08 1.78
CA LYS A 20 -10.08 -14.99 0.72
C LYS A 20 -11.27 -14.09 1.08
N PRO A 21 -11.05 -12.82 1.48
CA PRO A 21 -12.14 -11.94 1.86
C PRO A 21 -13.05 -11.66 0.66
N GLN A 22 -14.35 -11.53 0.90
CA GLN A 22 -15.30 -11.06 -0.14
C GLN A 22 -14.98 -9.64 -0.59
N GLU A 23 -14.55 -8.77 0.33
CA GLU A 23 -14.24 -7.37 0.06
C GLU A 23 -12.85 -6.99 0.55
N LEU A 24 -12.10 -6.30 -0.30
CA LEU A 24 -10.77 -5.75 0.00
C LEU A 24 -10.80 -4.24 -0.21
N HIS A 25 -10.76 -3.49 0.88
CA HIS A 25 -10.60 -2.04 0.84
C HIS A 25 -9.11 -1.71 0.78
N LEU A 26 -8.70 -1.09 -0.32
CA LEU A 26 -7.31 -0.69 -0.55
C LEU A 26 -7.14 0.81 -0.44
N PHE A 27 -6.12 1.20 0.32
CA PHE A 27 -5.67 2.56 0.47
C PHE A 27 -4.29 2.71 -0.16
N ARG A 28 -4.07 3.83 -0.85
CA ARG A 28 -2.77 4.16 -1.45
C ARG A 28 -1.96 5.00 -0.48
N PHE A 29 -0.73 4.56 -0.19
CA PHE A 29 0.22 5.39 0.56
C PHE A 29 0.83 6.46 -0.35
N ILE A 30 0.98 7.67 0.17
CA ILE A 30 1.55 8.82 -0.53
C ILE A 30 2.63 9.45 0.36
N ARG A 31 3.90 9.08 0.14
CA ARG A 31 5.01 9.63 0.94
C ARG A 31 5.26 11.11 0.64
N ASP A 32 5.26 11.47 -0.64
CA ASP A 32 5.59 12.82 -1.14
C ASP A 32 4.71 13.16 -2.37
N PRO A 33 3.57 13.87 -2.19
CA PRO A 33 2.71 14.29 -3.29
C PRO A 33 3.49 15.12 -4.32
N GLY A 34 3.39 14.78 -5.60
CA GLY A 34 4.08 15.51 -6.70
C GLY A 34 5.54 15.13 -6.93
N SER A 35 6.15 14.27 -6.10
CA SER A 35 7.52 13.75 -6.33
C SER A 35 7.52 12.59 -7.34
N ARG A 36 8.69 12.28 -7.94
CA ARG A 36 8.86 11.05 -8.74
C ARG A 36 8.59 9.76 -7.94
N LYS A 37 8.78 9.79 -6.61
CA LYS A 37 8.53 8.65 -5.70
C LYS A 37 7.04 8.30 -5.61
N SER A 38 6.13 9.25 -5.87
CA SER A 38 4.68 8.98 -5.90
C SER A 38 4.28 7.95 -6.97
N LYS A 39 5.05 7.83 -8.06
CA LYS A 39 4.82 6.84 -9.11
C LYS A 39 5.07 5.42 -8.60
N LEU A 40 6.10 5.21 -7.77
CA LEU A 40 6.45 3.89 -7.23
C LEU A 40 5.30 3.27 -6.44
N TYR A 41 4.71 4.02 -5.50
CA TYR A 41 3.59 3.53 -4.70
C TYR A 41 2.36 3.22 -5.54
N ARG A 42 2.14 3.98 -6.62
CA ARG A 42 1.07 3.69 -7.59
C ARG A 42 1.36 2.38 -8.34
N ASP A 43 2.59 2.13 -8.74
CA ASP A 43 2.98 0.90 -9.43
C ASP A 43 2.82 -0.32 -8.51
N HIS A 44 3.21 -0.22 -7.24
CA HIS A 44 2.97 -1.27 -6.25
C HIS A 44 1.47 -1.51 -5.98
N TYR A 45 0.69 -0.44 -5.89
CA TYR A 45 -0.77 -0.54 -5.78
C TYR A 45 -1.38 -1.30 -6.95
N ASN A 46 -1.02 -0.92 -8.19
CA ASN A 46 -1.51 -1.59 -9.40
C ASN A 46 -1.10 -3.06 -9.43
N GLU A 47 0.10 -3.39 -8.97
CA GLU A 47 0.58 -4.77 -8.89
C GLU A 47 -0.20 -5.61 -7.88
N VAL A 48 -0.59 -5.03 -6.73
CA VAL A 48 -1.50 -5.69 -5.77
C VAL A 48 -2.84 -5.98 -6.44
N VAL A 49 -3.45 -4.97 -7.08
CA VAL A 49 -4.73 -5.12 -7.77
C VAL A 49 -4.64 -6.22 -8.82
N ARG A 50 -3.62 -6.17 -9.69
CA ARG A 50 -3.40 -7.18 -10.74
C ARG A 50 -3.31 -8.60 -10.18
N LYS A 51 -2.51 -8.80 -9.12
CA LYS A 51 -2.30 -10.12 -8.52
C LYS A 51 -3.55 -10.65 -7.82
N VAL A 52 -4.25 -9.80 -7.08
CA VAL A 52 -5.49 -10.17 -6.37
C VAL A 52 -6.58 -10.47 -7.39
N SER A 53 -6.83 -9.61 -8.37
CA SER A 53 -7.84 -9.84 -9.39
C SER A 53 -7.58 -11.10 -10.23
N ALA A 54 -6.31 -11.41 -10.53
CA ALA A 54 -5.94 -12.62 -11.25
C ALA A 54 -6.15 -13.91 -10.43
N SER A 55 -5.88 -13.86 -9.12
CA SER A 55 -5.86 -15.05 -8.26
C SER A 55 -7.18 -15.27 -7.51
N LEU A 56 -7.95 -14.20 -7.28
CA LEU A 56 -9.17 -14.17 -6.49
C LEU A 56 -10.21 -13.24 -7.15
N PRO A 57 -10.70 -13.58 -8.35
CA PRO A 57 -11.57 -12.71 -9.16
C PRO A 57 -12.92 -12.40 -8.50
N GLN A 58 -13.37 -13.22 -7.55
CA GLN A 58 -14.59 -12.97 -6.77
C GLN A 58 -14.41 -11.93 -5.65
N CYS A 59 -13.18 -11.52 -5.35
CA CYS A 59 -12.91 -10.50 -4.34
C CYS A 59 -13.23 -9.11 -4.90
N ARG A 60 -14.14 -8.39 -4.25
CA ARG A 60 -14.48 -7.02 -4.60
C ARG A 60 -13.41 -6.08 -4.05
N ILE A 61 -12.59 -5.53 -4.95
CA ILE A 61 -11.57 -4.53 -4.60
C ILE A 61 -12.23 -3.15 -4.60
N ILE A 62 -12.12 -2.43 -3.49
CA ILE A 62 -12.67 -1.09 -3.30
C ILE A 62 -11.50 -0.14 -3.06
N GLU A 63 -11.25 0.76 -4.01
CA GLU A 63 -10.25 1.82 -3.89
C GLU A 63 -10.80 3.03 -3.15
N HIS A 64 -10.06 3.54 -2.17
CA HIS A 64 -10.38 4.78 -1.47
C HIS A 64 -9.44 5.91 -1.92
N SER A 65 -9.60 6.38 -3.15
CA SER A 65 -8.71 7.37 -3.78
C SER A 65 -8.79 8.77 -3.16
N SER A 66 -9.89 9.10 -2.48
CA SER A 66 -10.10 10.35 -1.75
C SER A 66 -9.41 10.39 -0.38
N ILE A 67 -8.86 9.27 0.09
CA ILE A 67 -8.20 9.16 1.39
C ILE A 67 -6.70 9.00 1.16
N GLU A 68 -5.98 10.11 1.36
CA GLU A 68 -4.53 10.14 1.27
C GLU A 68 -3.89 9.73 2.60
N ILE A 69 -3.25 8.56 2.63
CA ILE A 69 -2.41 8.17 3.76
C ILE A 69 -1.00 8.69 3.49
N THR A 70 -0.64 9.79 4.15
CA THR A 70 0.67 10.43 4.03
C THR A 70 1.66 9.88 5.05
N LEU A 71 2.95 10.13 4.82
CA LEU A 71 3.98 9.84 5.83
C LEU A 71 3.70 10.54 7.16
N GLU A 72 3.28 11.81 7.10
CA GLU A 72 2.93 12.60 8.27
C GLU A 72 1.77 11.97 9.04
N SER A 73 0.67 11.61 8.37
CA SER A 73 -0.47 10.99 9.04
C SER A 73 -0.14 9.60 9.60
N TYR A 74 0.71 8.84 8.91
CA TYR A 74 1.19 7.53 9.36
C TYR A 74 2.06 7.62 10.62
N VAL A 75 3.00 8.57 10.66
CA VAL A 75 3.86 8.83 11.83
C VAL A 75 3.03 9.39 12.98
N ARG A 76 2.10 10.30 12.71
CA ARG A 76 1.21 10.86 13.75
C ARG A 76 0.37 9.78 14.42
N ALA A 77 -0.08 8.77 13.66
CA ALA A 77 -0.85 7.65 14.19
C ALA A 77 -0.01 6.70 15.08
N ASP A 78 1.29 6.55 14.81
CA ASP A 78 2.21 5.83 15.69
C ASP A 78 3.65 6.39 15.54
N PRO A 79 4.09 7.27 16.46
CA PRO A 79 5.39 7.93 16.37
C PRO A 79 6.60 6.98 16.35
N ARG A 80 6.44 5.75 16.84
CA ARG A 80 7.52 4.73 16.81
C ARG A 80 7.82 4.26 15.40
N LYS A 81 6.89 4.47 14.46
CA LYS A 81 7.05 4.12 13.05
C LYS A 81 7.92 5.11 12.28
N LEU A 82 8.35 6.21 12.91
CA LEU A 82 9.25 7.18 12.30
C LEU A 82 10.54 6.51 11.81
N LYS A 83 11.20 5.69 12.65
CA LYS A 83 12.44 4.98 12.26
C LYS A 83 12.25 4.01 11.08
N THR A 84 11.12 3.29 11.04
CA THR A 84 10.81 2.36 9.95
C THR A 84 10.46 3.09 8.65
N ALA A 85 9.84 4.26 8.76
CA ALA A 85 9.45 5.06 7.61
C ALA A 85 10.60 5.90 7.04
N THR A 86 11.57 6.31 7.87
CA THR A 86 12.80 7.01 7.44
C THR A 86 13.94 6.08 7.04
N ASN A 87 13.94 4.82 7.50
CA ASN A 87 14.86 3.77 7.04
C ASN A 87 14.18 2.83 6.03
N SER A 88 13.13 3.30 5.37
CA SER A 88 12.34 2.52 4.43
C SER A 88 13.21 2.00 3.29
N VAL A 89 12.83 0.86 2.72
CA VAL A 89 13.39 0.26 1.50
C VAL A 89 13.59 1.29 0.39
N ASP A 90 12.75 2.33 0.34
CA ASP A 90 12.87 3.50 -0.55
C ASP A 90 14.24 4.18 -0.49
N ASP A 91 14.82 4.38 0.70
CA ASP A 91 16.09 5.09 0.83
C ASP A 91 17.28 4.23 0.38
N THR A 92 17.13 2.90 0.37
CA THR A 92 18.08 1.95 -0.26
C THR A 92 17.90 1.81 -1.77
N LEU A 93 16.68 1.99 -2.30
CA LEU A 93 16.39 1.88 -3.75
C LEU A 93 16.68 3.19 -4.51
N PHE A 94 16.78 4.31 -3.80
CA PHE A 94 17.01 5.64 -4.37
C PHE A 94 18.20 6.38 -3.72
N GLY A 95 19.06 5.67 -2.99
CA GLY A 95 20.36 6.14 -2.52
C GLY A 95 21.39 6.20 -3.65
#